data_AF-H2RP18-F1
#
_entry.id   AF-H2RP18-F1
#
_cell.length_a   1.000
_cell.length_b   1.000
_cell.length_c   1.000
_cell.angle_alpha   90.00
_cell.angle_beta   90.00
_cell.angle_gamma   90.00
#
_symmetry.space_group_name_H-M   'P 1'
#
loop_
_entity.id
_entity.type
_entity.pdbx_description
1 polymer ?
#
loop_
_entity_poly.entity_id
_entity_poly.type
_entity_poly.pdbx_seq_one_letter_code
_entity_poly.pdbx_strand_id
1 'polypeptide(L)'
;MLTLQSVTSHYSSFSTAEEEGVDGRVGAGGVVGGQNGGEEWEQFLSFQLLGASALHAGEGLCVCVSVCVSTTMSDPRDIDEDAILKGLSPEELEKLEYELAEMDPENAMLPAGLRQRDQTKKNPTGPYDRDALMQHLEKVALEHKDREDLVPFTGEKKGKAFVAKKPEEIPEHEQVILEPELEEALKNATDAEMCDIAAILGMYTLMSNKQYYDALGTTGTIANTEGINSVVKADPFKIFPAEPPNGTNVEETLERIVSNDSGLTEVNLNNIKDIPIPTLKEVFEAMKGNSHVEVLSIAATRSNDPVAYACAEMLQENTSLQSLNIESNFITADGMMAIIKAMANNATLVELKIDNQRQKLGDSVEMEIASMLENNSSILKFGYHFEQQGPRTRAAMAVTRNNDMLRQQRLR
;
A
#
# COMPACT_ATOMS: atom_id res chain seq x y z
N MET A 1 0.23 37.82 -11.01
CA MET A 1 1.09 37.32 -9.92
C MET A 1 0.38 36.13 -9.30
N LEU A 2 0.67 34.94 -9.82
CA LEU A 2 0.17 33.66 -9.31
C LEU A 2 1.41 32.88 -8.86
N THR A 3 1.54 32.70 -7.55
CA THR A 3 2.57 31.88 -6.92
C THR A 3 2.02 30.48 -6.72
N LEU A 4 2.62 29.51 -7.41
CA LEU A 4 2.51 28.08 -7.13
C LEU A 4 3.20 27.77 -5.80
N GLN A 5 2.44 27.30 -4.80
CA GLN A 5 3.00 26.64 -3.62
C GLN A 5 2.71 25.15 -3.72
N SER A 6 3.79 24.37 -3.76
CA SER A 6 3.75 22.90 -3.69
C SER A 6 3.42 22.44 -2.28
N VAL A 7 2.57 21.44 -2.21
CA VAL A 7 2.23 20.66 -1.02
C VAL A 7 3.39 19.71 -0.71
N THR A 8 4.02 19.85 0.46
CA THR A 8 4.82 18.78 1.07
C THR A 8 4.27 18.46 2.45
N SER A 9 3.81 17.21 2.57
CA SER A 9 3.47 16.51 3.80
C SER A 9 4.74 16.31 4.64
N HIS A 10 4.75 16.79 5.89
CA HIS A 10 5.76 16.40 6.87
C HIS A 10 5.11 15.75 8.09
N TYR A 11 5.51 14.51 8.29
CA TYR A 11 5.27 13.68 9.46
C TYR A 11 6.22 14.08 10.62
N SER A 12 5.65 14.04 11.82
CA SER A 12 6.25 13.76 13.14
C SER A 12 7.46 14.57 13.63
N SER A 13 7.16 15.48 14.56
CA SER A 13 8.00 15.97 15.64
C SER A 13 8.36 14.87 16.65
N PHE A 14 9.65 14.72 16.96
CA PHE A 14 10.18 14.00 18.14
C PHE A 14 10.40 15.00 19.27
N SER A 15 9.94 14.68 20.49
CA SER A 15 10.28 15.41 21.72
C SER A 15 11.24 14.58 22.58
N THR A 16 12.41 15.15 22.82
CA THR A 16 13.24 15.20 24.05
C THR A 16 12.88 14.32 25.27
N ALA A 17 13.87 13.56 25.75
CA ALA A 17 14.22 13.32 27.17
C ALA A 17 15.68 12.80 27.21
N GLU A 18 16.66 13.64 27.56
CA GLU A 18 17.28 13.79 28.89
C GLU A 18 18.34 12.71 29.23
N GLU A 19 19.59 13.19 29.31
CA GLU A 19 20.79 12.55 29.86
C GLU A 19 20.72 12.47 31.39
N GLU A 20 21.18 11.37 31.98
CA GLU A 20 22.04 11.24 33.18
C GLU A 20 22.51 9.76 33.20
N GLY A 21 23.72 9.30 33.53
CA GLY A 21 24.93 9.87 34.07
C GLY A 21 25.75 8.73 34.71
N VAL A 22 27.08 8.81 34.56
CA VAL A 22 28.09 8.46 35.59
C VAL A 22 28.60 7.01 35.78
N ASP A 23 29.94 6.97 35.72
CA ASP A 23 30.95 6.10 36.34
C ASP A 23 31.12 4.63 35.96
N GLY A 24 32.35 4.36 35.51
CA GLY A 24 32.95 3.04 35.54
C GLY A 24 33.49 2.65 36.91
N ARG A 25 33.81 1.36 37.04
CA ARG A 25 34.94 0.89 37.85
C ARG A 25 35.26 -0.57 37.53
N VAL A 26 36.56 -0.80 37.46
CA VAL A 26 37.30 -2.04 37.30
C VAL A 26 37.05 -2.99 38.48
N GLY A 27 37.02 -4.31 38.22
CA GLY A 27 37.06 -5.33 39.27
C GLY A 27 37.31 -6.74 38.71
N ALA A 28 38.51 -7.26 38.98
CA ALA A 28 38.98 -8.59 38.58
C ALA A 28 38.55 -9.72 39.53
N GLY A 29 38.67 -10.97 39.04
CA GLY A 29 38.59 -12.24 39.79
C GLY A 29 37.30 -13.02 39.47
N GLY A 30 37.27 -14.33 39.24
CA GLY A 30 38.23 -15.42 39.38
C GLY A 30 37.42 -16.73 39.49
N VAL A 31 37.70 -17.67 38.58
CA VAL A 31 37.68 -19.16 38.64
C VAL A 31 36.58 -19.95 39.42
N VAL A 32 36.29 -21.14 38.85
CA VAL A 32 35.60 -22.37 39.35
C VAL A 32 34.10 -22.39 39.01
N GLY A 33 33.50 -23.38 38.32
CA GLY A 33 33.84 -24.77 38.02
C GLY A 33 32.59 -25.62 38.33
N GLY A 34 32.03 -26.33 37.35
CA GLY A 34 30.85 -27.18 37.55
C GLY A 34 30.51 -28.01 36.31
N GLN A 35 30.86 -29.29 36.35
CA GLN A 35 30.52 -30.34 35.40
C GLN A 35 29.15 -30.97 35.73
N ASN A 36 28.39 -31.39 34.70
CA ASN A 36 27.96 -32.78 34.44
C ASN A 36 26.55 -32.94 33.82
N GLY A 37 26.47 -33.91 32.90
CA GLY A 37 25.27 -34.62 32.42
C GLY A 37 24.97 -34.32 30.94
N GLY A 38 25.14 -35.19 29.95
CA GLY A 38 25.23 -36.66 29.91
C GLY A 38 24.02 -37.22 29.11
N GLU A 39 24.28 -38.27 28.30
CA GLU A 39 23.36 -39.07 27.43
C GLU A 39 23.33 -38.63 25.94
N GLU A 40 24.11 -39.20 25.01
CA GLU A 40 24.24 -40.56 24.44
C GLU A 40 23.18 -40.97 23.38
N TRP A 41 23.65 -40.93 22.13
CA TRP A 41 23.49 -41.83 20.97
C TRP A 41 22.24 -42.71 20.78
N GLU A 42 21.65 -42.62 19.58
CA GLU A 42 21.53 -43.79 18.71
C GLU A 42 21.50 -43.41 17.21
N GLN A 43 22.27 -44.15 16.42
CA GLN A 43 22.35 -44.11 14.96
C GLN A 43 21.20 -44.91 14.35
N PHE A 44 20.65 -44.46 13.22
CA PHE A 44 20.20 -45.38 12.18
C PHE A 44 20.53 -44.84 10.79
N LEU A 45 21.44 -45.56 10.12
CA LEU A 45 21.62 -45.53 8.68
C LEU A 45 20.37 -46.10 8.00
N SER A 46 19.97 -45.50 6.88
CA SER A 46 19.30 -46.23 5.81
C SER A 46 19.81 -45.72 4.47
N PHE A 47 20.60 -46.58 3.82
CA PHE A 47 21.00 -46.49 2.42
C PHE A 47 19.81 -46.89 1.54
N GLN A 48 19.47 -46.09 0.53
CA GLN A 48 18.90 -46.65 -0.69
C GLN A 48 19.26 -45.82 -1.93
N LEU A 49 20.11 -46.44 -2.76
CA LEU A 49 20.40 -46.10 -4.16
C LEU A 49 19.31 -46.74 -5.01
N LEU A 50 18.49 -45.96 -5.72
CA LEU A 50 17.71 -46.46 -6.86
C LEU A 50 17.60 -45.40 -7.96
N GLY A 51 18.35 -45.64 -9.04
CA GLY A 51 17.91 -45.43 -10.42
C GLY A 51 17.81 -43.99 -10.94
N ALA A 52 18.81 -43.57 -11.70
CA ALA A 52 18.61 -42.54 -12.73
C ALA A 52 17.67 -43.09 -13.81
N SER A 53 16.47 -42.52 -13.93
CA SER A 53 15.62 -42.70 -15.11
C SER A 53 15.64 -41.41 -15.92
N ALA A 54 16.24 -41.50 -17.10
CA ALA A 54 16.13 -40.47 -18.13
C ALA A 54 14.74 -40.54 -18.77
N LEU A 55 13.92 -39.51 -18.60
CA LEU A 55 12.79 -39.26 -19.50
C LEU A 55 13.19 -38.18 -20.51
N HIS A 56 13.07 -38.52 -21.78
CA HIS A 56 13.23 -37.62 -22.91
C HIS A 56 11.85 -37.26 -23.45
N ALA A 57 11.46 -35.98 -23.36
CA ALA A 57 10.63 -35.31 -24.35
C ALA A 57 10.54 -33.80 -24.02
N GLY A 58 11.00 -32.96 -24.95
CA GLY A 58 10.53 -31.57 -25.10
C GLY A 58 11.16 -30.52 -24.18
N GLU A 59 12.24 -29.90 -24.68
CA GLU A 59 12.68 -28.51 -24.42
C GLU A 59 12.73 -28.01 -22.96
N GLY A 60 13.96 -27.96 -22.41
CA GLY A 60 14.30 -27.16 -21.23
C GLY A 60 15.01 -27.94 -20.11
N LEU A 61 16.25 -28.39 -20.31
CA LEU A 61 17.05 -28.97 -19.22
C LEU A 61 17.54 -27.85 -18.28
N CYS A 62 16.91 -27.75 -17.11
CA CYS A 62 17.49 -27.12 -15.93
C CYS A 62 18.43 -28.13 -15.27
N VAL A 63 19.74 -27.86 -15.29
CA VAL A 63 20.72 -28.64 -14.52
C VAL A 63 20.92 -27.93 -13.18
N CYS A 64 20.25 -28.40 -12.13
CA CYS A 64 20.57 -28.02 -10.76
C CYS A 64 21.88 -28.71 -10.36
N VAL A 65 22.99 -27.96 -10.39
CA VAL A 65 24.24 -28.38 -9.76
C VAL A 65 24.12 -28.10 -8.27
N SER A 66 23.80 -29.13 -7.48
CA SER A 66 23.97 -29.07 -6.03
C SER A 66 25.44 -29.33 -5.72
N VAL A 67 26.19 -28.29 -5.34
CA VAL A 67 27.56 -28.43 -4.88
C VAL A 67 27.53 -28.90 -3.43
N CYS A 68 27.77 -30.20 -3.22
CA CYS A 68 28.17 -30.70 -1.91
C CYS A 68 29.59 -30.22 -1.60
N VAL A 69 29.72 -29.24 -0.71
CA VAL A 69 31.02 -28.81 -0.19
C VAL A 69 31.54 -29.91 0.75
N SER A 70 32.51 -30.67 0.25
CA SER A 70 33.36 -31.55 1.05
C SER A 70 34.23 -30.71 1.99
N THR A 71 33.96 -30.81 3.29
CA THR A 71 34.71 -30.16 4.37
C THR A 71 36.11 -30.74 4.55
N THR A 72 37.13 -29.96 4.19
CA THR A 72 38.43 -29.94 4.88
C THR A 72 38.91 -28.47 4.96
N MET A 73 38.36 -27.69 5.88
CA MET A 73 38.93 -26.40 6.29
C MET A 73 39.22 -26.49 7.77
N SER A 74 40.46 -26.18 8.15
CA SER A 74 40.92 -26.04 9.54
C SER A 74 40.04 -25.05 10.32
N ASP A 75 39.93 -25.25 11.64
CA ASP A 75 39.13 -24.41 12.55
C ASP A 75 39.44 -22.91 12.31
N PRO A 76 38.47 -22.06 11.94
CA PRO A 76 38.68 -20.67 11.56
C PRO A 76 39.13 -19.74 12.70
N ARG A 77 39.41 -20.28 13.89
CA ARG A 77 39.87 -19.54 15.09
C ARG A 77 41.38 -19.51 15.29
N ASP A 78 42.16 -20.20 14.43
CA ASP A 78 43.63 -20.26 14.47
C ASP A 78 44.29 -19.45 13.34
N ILE A 79 43.79 -18.25 13.07
CA ILE A 79 44.39 -17.32 12.09
C ILE A 79 45.28 -16.33 12.83
N ASP A 80 46.56 -16.25 12.45
CA ASP A 80 47.51 -15.28 13.02
C ASP A 80 47.27 -13.88 12.43
N GLU A 81 46.40 -13.12 13.08
CA GLU A 81 45.96 -11.78 12.66
C GLU A 81 47.15 -10.79 12.57
N ASP A 82 48.13 -10.89 13.47
CA ASP A 82 49.29 -10.01 13.52
C ASP A 82 50.26 -10.25 12.36
N ALA A 83 50.39 -11.50 11.90
CA ALA A 83 51.17 -11.84 10.72
C ALA A 83 50.53 -11.31 9.43
N ILE A 84 49.21 -11.32 9.34
CA ILE A 84 48.45 -10.81 8.20
C ILE A 84 48.51 -9.28 8.15
N LEU A 85 48.30 -8.60 9.28
CA LEU A 85 48.34 -7.13 9.35
C LEU A 85 49.72 -6.56 8.98
N LYS A 86 50.82 -7.26 9.30
CA LYS A 86 52.18 -6.86 8.88
C LYS A 86 52.47 -7.11 7.39
N GLY A 87 51.71 -8.00 6.75
CA GLY A 87 51.87 -8.35 5.34
C GLY A 87 51.11 -7.44 4.39
N LEU A 88 50.15 -6.67 4.89
CA LEU A 88 49.33 -5.75 4.09
C LEU A 88 50.10 -4.47 3.75
N SER A 89 49.97 -4.05 2.49
CA SER A 89 50.47 -2.75 2.06
C SER A 89 49.65 -1.61 2.70
N PRO A 90 50.20 -0.37 2.77
CA PRO A 90 49.49 0.77 3.36
C PRO A 90 48.12 1.04 2.74
N GLU A 91 47.98 0.78 1.43
CA GLU A 91 46.74 0.95 0.66
C GLU A 91 45.71 -0.13 1.00
N GLU A 92 46.16 -1.37 1.22
CA GLU A 92 45.28 -2.47 1.63
C GLU A 92 44.84 -2.33 3.09
N LEU A 93 45.69 -1.75 3.94
CA LEU A 93 45.35 -1.40 5.31
C LEU A 93 44.26 -0.31 5.37
N GLU A 94 44.39 0.74 4.55
CA GLU A 94 43.39 1.82 4.41
C GLU A 94 42.04 1.27 3.90
N LYS A 95 42.09 0.30 2.98
CA LYS A 95 40.89 -0.37 2.48
C LYS A 95 40.25 -1.29 3.52
N LEU A 96 41.05 -2.00 4.30
CA LEU A 96 40.55 -2.84 5.39
C LEU A 96 39.88 -1.99 6.49
N GLU A 97 40.48 -0.86 6.83
CA GLU A 97 39.88 0.14 7.74
C GLU A 97 38.57 0.70 7.18
N TYR A 98 38.50 0.93 5.86
CA TYR A 98 37.27 1.34 5.18
C TYR A 98 36.13 0.31 5.36
N GLU A 99 36.43 -0.96 5.11
CA GLU A 99 35.45 -2.07 5.16
C GLU A 99 34.99 -2.36 6.59
N LEU A 100 35.90 -2.33 7.58
CA LEU A 100 35.57 -2.55 8.99
C LEU A 100 34.59 -1.49 9.53
N ALA A 101 34.75 -0.23 9.15
CA ALA A 101 33.85 0.85 9.56
C ALA A 101 32.47 0.81 8.83
N GLU A 102 32.35 0.09 7.73
CA GLU A 102 31.09 -0.12 7.00
C GLU A 102 30.29 -1.29 7.58
N MET A 103 31.00 -2.29 8.14
CA MET A 103 30.41 -3.46 8.80
C MET A 103 30.07 -3.25 10.28
N ASP A 104 30.30 -2.05 10.83
CA ASP A 104 29.94 -1.71 12.21
C ASP A 104 28.40 -1.82 12.43
N PRO A 105 27.92 -2.70 13.32
CA PRO A 105 26.50 -2.87 13.61
C PRO A 105 25.78 -1.58 14.02
N GLU A 106 26.48 -0.62 14.62
CA GLU A 106 25.90 0.66 15.05
C GLU A 106 25.62 1.60 13.86
N ASN A 107 26.39 1.47 12.77
CA ASN A 107 26.23 2.28 11.56
C ASN A 107 24.94 1.92 10.79
N ALA A 108 24.47 0.68 10.93
CA ALA A 108 23.18 0.22 10.39
C ALA A 108 21.96 0.83 11.09
N MET A 109 22.11 1.27 12.35
CA MET A 109 21.07 1.95 13.14
C MET A 109 20.98 3.46 12.87
N LEU A 110 22.03 4.08 12.31
CA LEU A 110 22.04 5.50 12.02
C LEU A 110 21.21 5.85 10.77
N PRO A 111 20.48 6.98 10.71
CA PRO A 111 19.81 7.44 9.50
C PRO A 111 20.78 7.67 8.33
N ALA A 112 20.35 7.40 7.08
CA ALA A 112 21.21 7.39 5.90
C ALA A 112 22.06 8.66 5.69
N GLY A 113 21.55 9.84 6.07
CA GLY A 113 22.29 11.11 5.95
C GLY A 113 23.44 11.28 6.96
N LEU A 114 23.43 10.53 8.06
CA LEU A 114 24.48 10.52 9.09
C LEU A 114 25.50 9.40 8.88
N ARG A 115 25.28 8.50 7.91
CA ARG A 115 26.24 7.47 7.48
C ARG A 115 27.31 8.01 6.53
N GLN A 116 27.14 9.24 6.04
CA GLN A 116 27.99 9.79 5.00
C GLN A 116 29.33 10.24 5.57
N ARG A 117 30.40 9.55 5.17
CA ARG A 117 31.78 9.88 5.57
C ARG A 117 32.23 11.20 4.95
N ASP A 118 33.17 11.86 5.62
CA ASP A 118 33.88 13.00 5.04
C ASP A 118 34.72 12.52 3.85
N GLN A 119 34.32 12.89 2.64
CA GLN A 119 34.97 12.46 1.39
C GLN A 119 36.17 13.34 1.04
N THR A 120 36.62 14.21 1.96
CA THR A 120 37.64 15.21 1.66
C THR A 120 38.90 14.99 2.49
N LYS A 121 40.06 14.97 1.83
CA LYS A 121 41.39 15.00 2.48
C LYS A 121 41.82 16.43 2.86
N LYS A 122 40.89 17.39 2.82
CA LYS A 122 41.18 18.82 3.02
C LYS A 122 40.92 19.17 4.48
N ASN A 123 41.85 19.88 5.10
CA ASN A 123 41.65 20.34 6.47
C ASN A 123 40.45 21.31 6.53
N PRO A 124 39.63 21.26 7.61
CA PRO A 124 38.46 22.11 7.77
C PRO A 124 38.80 23.57 7.58
N THR A 125 38.19 24.21 6.58
CA THR A 125 38.46 25.60 6.21
C THR A 125 37.51 26.53 6.97
N GLY A 126 37.54 26.45 8.31
CA GLY A 126 36.73 27.30 9.19
C GLY A 126 35.21 27.13 9.07
N PRO A 127 34.43 27.99 9.76
CA PRO A 127 32.96 27.97 9.71
C PRO A 127 32.43 28.36 8.32
N TYR A 128 31.32 27.74 7.92
CA TYR A 128 30.67 27.95 6.62
C TYR A 128 30.28 29.43 6.42
N ASP A 129 30.90 30.08 5.43
CA ASP A 129 30.53 31.41 4.96
C ASP A 129 29.79 31.30 3.62
N ARG A 130 28.49 31.56 3.67
CA ARG A 130 27.59 31.46 2.52
C ARG A 130 27.93 32.46 1.43
N ASP A 131 28.31 33.69 1.79
CA ASP A 131 28.53 34.76 0.82
C ASP A 131 29.83 34.53 0.06
N ALA A 132 30.88 34.06 0.76
CA ALA A 132 32.13 33.64 0.15
C ALA A 132 31.93 32.45 -0.82
N LEU A 133 31.10 31.47 -0.45
CA LEU A 133 30.78 30.35 -1.33
C LEU A 133 30.05 30.80 -2.59
N MET A 134 29.04 31.67 -2.46
CA MET A 134 28.28 32.16 -3.61
C MET A 134 29.18 32.93 -4.59
N GLN A 135 30.08 33.80 -4.08
CA GLN A 135 31.04 34.51 -4.92
C GLN A 135 32.02 33.55 -5.62
N HIS A 136 32.46 32.50 -4.92
CA HIS A 136 33.31 31.48 -5.53
C HIS A 136 32.57 30.74 -6.65
N LEU A 137 31.32 30.32 -6.42
CA LEU A 137 30.52 29.60 -7.40
C LEU A 137 30.18 30.48 -8.62
N GLU A 138 29.84 31.75 -8.42
CA GLU A 138 29.64 32.70 -9.52
C GLU A 138 30.92 32.88 -10.33
N LYS A 139 32.06 33.06 -9.67
CA LYS A 139 33.35 33.18 -10.34
C LYS A 139 33.69 31.92 -11.16
N VAL A 140 33.50 30.73 -10.57
CA VAL A 140 33.72 29.45 -11.26
C VAL A 140 32.77 29.30 -12.44
N ALA A 141 31.50 29.69 -12.30
CA ALA A 141 30.52 29.64 -13.38
C ALA A 141 30.88 30.58 -14.53
N LEU A 142 31.37 31.80 -14.24
CA LEU A 142 31.84 32.74 -15.26
C LEU A 142 33.13 32.29 -15.96
N GLU A 143 34.04 31.63 -15.22
CA GLU A 143 35.32 31.16 -15.75
C GLU A 143 35.19 29.82 -16.50
N HIS A 144 34.16 29.03 -16.18
CA HIS A 144 33.90 27.77 -16.87
C HIS A 144 33.44 28.06 -18.30
N LYS A 145 34.31 27.77 -19.26
CA LYS A 145 33.99 27.94 -20.68
C LYS A 145 32.78 27.09 -21.05
N ASP A 146 31.87 27.65 -21.84
CA ASP A 146 30.81 26.89 -22.48
C ASP A 146 31.43 25.76 -23.29
N ARG A 147 30.81 24.58 -23.18
CA ARG A 147 31.22 23.42 -23.94
C ARG A 147 31.09 23.74 -25.42
N GLU A 148 32.18 23.55 -26.18
CA GLU A 148 32.12 23.72 -27.63
C GLU A 148 31.15 22.71 -28.23
N ASP A 149 30.17 23.19 -28.98
CA ASP A 149 29.24 22.36 -29.72
C ASP A 149 30.03 21.49 -30.71
N LEU A 150 29.83 20.17 -30.69
CA LEU A 150 30.48 19.23 -31.62
C LEU A 150 30.23 19.59 -33.11
N VAL A 151 29.15 20.33 -33.37
CA VAL A 151 28.79 20.85 -34.69
C VAL A 151 28.47 22.35 -34.52
N PRO A 152 29.27 23.27 -35.09
CA PRO A 152 29.00 24.70 -35.01
C PRO A 152 27.62 25.01 -35.59
N PHE A 153 26.82 25.79 -34.87
CA PHE A 153 25.52 26.26 -35.38
C PHE A 153 25.73 27.14 -36.61
N THR A 154 25.46 26.60 -37.81
CA THR A 154 25.74 27.28 -39.08
C THR A 154 24.71 28.35 -39.44
N GLY A 155 23.64 28.54 -38.64
CA GLY A 155 22.56 29.51 -38.93
C GLY A 155 21.70 29.18 -40.16
N GLU A 156 22.07 28.17 -40.93
CA GLU A 156 21.30 27.68 -42.08
C GLU A 156 20.12 26.85 -41.58
N LYS A 157 18.89 27.20 -41.98
CA LYS A 157 17.73 26.30 -41.82
C LYS A 157 17.98 25.02 -42.61
N LYS A 158 18.53 23.99 -41.95
CA LYS A 158 18.65 22.65 -42.52
C LYS A 158 17.28 21.99 -42.50
N GLY A 159 16.77 21.70 -43.69
CA GLY A 159 15.47 21.10 -43.92
C GLY A 159 14.70 21.88 -44.96
N LYS A 160 14.00 21.18 -45.85
CA LYS A 160 13.03 21.82 -46.75
C LYS A 160 11.99 22.51 -45.86
N ALA A 161 11.60 23.74 -46.21
CA ALA A 161 10.43 24.36 -45.59
C ALA A 161 9.28 23.35 -45.68
N PHE A 162 8.63 23.06 -44.56
CA PHE A 162 7.54 22.09 -44.54
C PHE A 162 6.47 22.56 -45.52
N VAL A 163 6.41 21.90 -46.67
CA VAL A 163 5.30 22.03 -47.60
C VAL A 163 4.26 21.05 -47.08
N ALA A 164 3.15 21.58 -46.57
CA ALA A 164 2.02 20.74 -46.21
C ALA A 164 1.72 19.82 -47.40
N LYS A 165 1.78 18.50 -47.18
CA LYS A 165 1.39 17.55 -48.21
C LYS A 165 -0.03 17.93 -48.62
N LYS A 166 -0.24 18.12 -49.92
CA LYS A 166 -1.62 18.20 -50.43
C LYS A 166 -2.30 16.89 -50.00
N PRO A 167 -3.54 16.94 -49.49
CA PRO A 167 -4.28 15.72 -49.20
C PRO A 167 -4.25 14.85 -50.45
N GLU A 168 -3.72 13.63 -50.32
CA GLU A 168 -3.74 12.67 -51.42
C GLU A 168 -5.21 12.43 -51.76
N GLU A 169 -5.58 12.67 -53.01
CA GLU A 169 -6.91 12.33 -53.50
C GLU A 169 -7.03 10.81 -53.42
N ILE A 170 -8.02 10.33 -52.66
CA ILE A 170 -8.29 8.90 -52.50
C ILE A 170 -8.50 8.32 -53.90
N PRO A 171 -7.73 7.29 -54.31
CA PRO A 171 -7.86 6.67 -55.61
C PRO A 171 -9.32 6.27 -55.90
N GLU A 172 -9.82 6.46 -57.13
CA GLU A 172 -11.23 6.20 -57.48
C GLU A 172 -11.75 4.81 -57.06
N HIS A 173 -10.87 3.81 -56.95
CA HIS A 173 -11.21 2.45 -56.53
C HIS A 173 -11.40 2.26 -55.02
N GLU A 174 -10.96 3.22 -54.19
CA GLU A 174 -11.14 3.24 -52.73
C GLU A 174 -12.21 4.23 -52.28
N GLN A 175 -12.82 4.97 -53.22
CA GLN A 175 -13.91 5.88 -52.92
C GLN A 175 -15.16 5.08 -52.54
N VAL A 176 -15.56 5.21 -51.27
CA VAL A 176 -16.81 4.64 -50.78
C VAL A 176 -17.95 5.44 -51.40
N ILE A 177 -18.67 4.83 -52.34
CA ILE A 177 -19.88 5.41 -52.92
C ILE A 177 -21.00 5.18 -51.93
N LEU A 178 -21.44 6.26 -51.28
CA LEU A 178 -22.59 6.25 -50.39
C LEU A 178 -23.87 6.52 -51.20
N GLU A 179 -25.01 6.12 -50.65
CA GLU A 179 -26.29 6.51 -51.22
C GLU A 179 -26.40 8.05 -51.22
N PRO A 180 -27.01 8.67 -52.24
CA PRO A 180 -27.04 10.13 -52.37
C PRO A 180 -27.61 10.84 -51.13
N GLU A 181 -28.60 10.23 -50.48
CA GLU A 181 -29.22 10.73 -49.26
C GLU A 181 -28.27 10.69 -48.06
N LEU A 182 -27.44 9.65 -47.95
CA LEU A 182 -26.46 9.48 -46.87
C LEU A 182 -25.25 10.41 -47.08
N GLU A 183 -24.81 10.59 -48.32
CA GLU A 183 -23.73 11.51 -48.67
C GLU A 183 -24.12 12.98 -48.39
N GLU A 184 -25.36 13.36 -48.71
CA GLU A 184 -25.91 14.68 -48.38
C GLU A 184 -26.05 14.88 -46.85
N ALA A 185 -26.51 13.85 -46.13
CA ALA A 185 -26.60 13.89 -44.67
C ALA A 185 -25.23 14.06 -44.00
N LEU A 186 -24.22 13.32 -44.45
CA LEU A 186 -22.84 13.42 -43.93
C LEU A 186 -22.17 14.75 -44.27
N LYS A 187 -22.44 15.34 -45.44
CA LYS A 187 -21.92 16.66 -45.82
C LYS A 187 -22.50 17.80 -45.00
N ASN A 188 -23.74 17.65 -44.54
CA ASN A 188 -24.45 18.66 -43.75
C ASN A 188 -24.32 18.44 -42.23
N ALA A 189 -23.82 17.29 -41.79
CA ALA A 189 -23.59 16.97 -40.39
C ALA A 189 -22.47 17.83 -39.79
N THR A 190 -22.66 18.25 -38.54
CA THR A 190 -21.64 18.95 -37.76
C THR A 190 -20.58 17.98 -37.23
N ASP A 191 -19.36 18.46 -37.00
CA ASP A 191 -18.26 17.62 -36.44
C ASP A 191 -18.63 16.96 -35.10
N ALA A 192 -19.56 17.56 -34.37
CA ALA A 192 -20.14 17.03 -33.13
C ALA A 192 -21.03 15.81 -33.38
N GLU A 193 -21.97 15.91 -34.34
CA GLU A 193 -22.81 14.78 -34.77
C GLU A 193 -21.97 13.65 -35.36
N MET A 194 -20.90 13.99 -36.07
CA MET A 194 -19.95 13.01 -36.60
C MET A 194 -19.20 12.26 -35.49
N CYS A 195 -18.83 12.92 -34.40
CA CYS A 195 -18.27 12.25 -33.22
C CYS A 195 -19.26 11.26 -32.61
N ASP A 196 -20.53 11.64 -32.47
CA ASP A 196 -21.54 10.78 -31.85
C ASP A 196 -21.85 9.56 -32.73
N ILE A 197 -21.97 9.78 -34.05
CA ILE A 197 -22.11 8.69 -35.03
C ILE A 197 -20.90 7.75 -34.93
N ALA A 198 -19.69 8.28 -34.84
CA ALA A 198 -18.50 7.48 -34.68
C ALA A 198 -18.50 6.67 -33.37
N ALA A 199 -19.02 7.21 -32.28
CA ALA A 199 -19.13 6.51 -31.00
C ALA A 199 -20.16 5.37 -31.07
N ILE A 200 -21.32 5.62 -31.68
CA ILE A 200 -22.37 4.60 -31.91
C ILE A 200 -21.85 3.47 -32.80
N LEU A 201 -21.09 3.81 -33.84
CA LEU A 201 -20.46 2.84 -34.74
C LEU A 201 -19.25 2.12 -34.12
N GLY A 202 -18.86 2.47 -32.89
CA GLY A 202 -17.74 1.85 -32.18
C GLY A 202 -16.36 2.26 -32.71
N MET A 203 -16.23 3.40 -33.37
CA MET A 203 -14.97 3.94 -33.91
C MET A 203 -14.15 4.65 -32.81
N TYR A 204 -13.80 3.93 -31.74
CA TYR A 204 -13.08 4.46 -30.58
C TYR A 204 -11.67 4.99 -30.91
N THR A 205 -11.05 4.55 -32.01
CA THR A 205 -9.70 4.98 -32.42
C THR A 205 -9.65 6.39 -32.99
N LEU A 206 -10.79 6.95 -33.39
CA LEU A 206 -10.88 8.28 -34.01
C LEU A 206 -11.17 9.39 -32.99
N MET A 207 -11.29 9.06 -31.71
CA MET A 207 -11.71 9.98 -30.67
C MET A 207 -10.99 9.74 -29.34
N SER A 208 -11.03 10.74 -28.46
CA SER A 208 -10.55 10.57 -27.08
C SER A 208 -11.52 9.72 -26.25
N ASN A 209 -11.00 9.10 -25.19
CA ASN A 209 -11.82 8.33 -24.23
C ASN A 209 -12.99 9.17 -23.69
N LYS A 210 -12.75 10.46 -23.44
CA LYS A 210 -13.79 11.39 -22.95
C LYS A 210 -14.91 11.55 -23.97
N GLN A 211 -14.58 11.89 -25.21
CA GLN A 211 -15.56 12.04 -26.30
C GLN A 211 -16.36 10.75 -26.53
N TYR A 212 -15.71 9.58 -26.43
CA TYR A 212 -16.39 8.28 -26.57
C TYR A 212 -17.41 8.02 -25.46
N TYR A 213 -17.02 8.20 -24.19
CA TYR A 213 -17.93 7.96 -23.06
C TYR A 213 -19.02 9.02 -22.94
N ASP A 214 -18.73 10.28 -23.28
CA ASP A 214 -19.72 11.35 -23.31
C ASP A 214 -20.82 11.05 -24.35
N ALA A 215 -20.44 10.59 -25.55
CA ALA A 215 -21.38 10.21 -26.61
C ALA A 215 -22.22 8.96 -26.28
N LEU A 216 -21.67 7.99 -25.54
CA LEU A 216 -22.42 6.82 -25.06
C LEU A 216 -23.37 7.15 -23.90
N GLY A 217 -23.04 8.15 -23.08
CA GLY A 217 -23.78 8.53 -21.88
C GLY A 217 -25.05 9.33 -22.15
N THR A 218 -25.21 9.87 -23.35
CA THR A 218 -26.36 10.71 -23.73
C THR A 218 -27.20 10.07 -24.82
N THR A 219 -28.29 9.42 -24.44
CA THR A 219 -29.28 8.93 -25.41
C THR A 219 -30.11 10.09 -25.94
N GLY A 220 -29.91 10.46 -27.21
CA GLY A 220 -30.78 11.39 -27.94
C GLY A 220 -30.39 12.88 -27.88
N THR A 221 -29.21 13.21 -27.36
CA THR A 221 -28.67 14.58 -27.39
C THR A 221 -27.19 14.55 -27.76
N ILE A 222 -26.75 15.51 -28.57
CA ILE A 222 -25.34 15.66 -28.94
C ILE A 222 -24.54 16.08 -27.70
N ALA A 223 -23.79 15.14 -27.10
CA ALA A 223 -22.97 15.42 -25.91
C ALA A 223 -21.70 16.18 -26.25
N ASN A 224 -21.15 15.93 -27.43
CA ASN A 224 -19.85 16.47 -27.78
C ASN A 224 -19.99 17.87 -28.39
N THR A 225 -19.48 18.89 -27.72
CA THR A 225 -19.39 20.27 -28.27
C THR A 225 -18.09 20.55 -29.01
N GLU A 226 -17.12 19.63 -28.95
CA GLU A 226 -15.79 19.79 -29.52
C GLU A 226 -15.51 18.64 -30.50
N GLY A 227 -15.59 18.93 -31.81
CA GLY A 227 -15.50 17.94 -32.88
C GLY A 227 -14.27 17.01 -32.86
N ILE A 228 -14.17 16.13 -33.87
CA ILE A 228 -13.15 15.05 -33.94
C ILE A 228 -11.71 15.57 -33.75
N ASN A 229 -11.42 16.80 -34.17
CA ASN A 229 -10.11 17.44 -34.03
C ASN A 229 -9.89 18.20 -32.71
N SER A 230 -10.73 17.98 -31.68
CA SER A 230 -10.56 18.66 -30.40
C SER A 230 -9.26 18.26 -29.70
N VAL A 231 -8.63 19.24 -29.06
CA VAL A 231 -7.45 19.02 -28.21
C VAL A 231 -7.92 18.43 -26.89
N VAL A 232 -7.37 17.27 -26.51
CA VAL A 232 -7.66 16.63 -25.21
C VAL A 232 -7.27 17.59 -24.08
N LYS A 233 -8.26 18.02 -23.30
CA LYS A 233 -8.08 18.86 -22.10
C LYS A 233 -8.09 17.98 -20.85
N ALA A 234 -7.33 18.39 -19.83
CA ALA A 234 -7.43 17.78 -18.52
C ALA A 234 -8.85 17.97 -17.95
N ASP A 235 -9.38 16.94 -17.28
CA ASP A 235 -10.68 17.06 -16.65
C ASP A 235 -10.64 18.08 -15.51
N PRO A 236 -11.62 19.00 -15.44
CA PRO A 236 -11.69 19.95 -14.35
C PRO A 236 -11.90 19.19 -13.04
N PHE A 237 -11.11 19.54 -12.02
CA PHE A 237 -11.26 18.95 -10.69
C PHE A 237 -12.68 19.23 -10.17
N LYS A 238 -13.46 18.16 -9.99
CA LYS A 238 -14.80 18.24 -9.42
C LYS A 238 -14.66 18.50 -7.92
N ILE A 239 -14.89 19.74 -7.48
CA ILE A 239 -14.97 20.07 -6.05
C ILE A 239 -16.33 19.60 -5.57
N PHE A 240 -16.34 18.54 -4.76
CA PHE A 240 -17.55 18.11 -4.06
C PHE A 240 -17.73 18.96 -2.80
N PRO A 241 -18.91 19.54 -2.55
CA PRO A 241 -19.18 20.22 -1.29
C PRO A 241 -19.04 19.22 -0.13
N ALA A 242 -18.56 19.68 1.02
CA ALA A 242 -18.54 18.85 2.21
C ALA A 242 -19.97 18.49 2.62
N GLU A 243 -20.23 17.20 2.84
CA GLU A 243 -21.50 16.74 3.38
C GLU A 243 -21.74 17.34 4.78
N PRO A 244 -23.00 17.60 5.16
CA PRO A 244 -23.31 18.09 6.50
C PRO A 244 -22.86 17.08 7.56
N PRO A 245 -22.48 17.54 8.77
CA PRO A 245 -22.12 16.65 9.85
C PRO A 245 -23.31 15.76 10.25
N ASN A 246 -23.00 14.57 10.77
CA ASN A 246 -24.02 13.65 11.29
C ASN A 246 -24.76 14.31 12.46
N GLY A 247 -26.09 14.43 12.33
CA GLY A 247 -26.96 15.08 13.31
C GLY A 247 -27.53 14.15 14.38
N THR A 248 -27.12 12.88 14.42
CA THR A 248 -27.58 11.90 15.43
C THR A 248 -27.19 12.36 16.84
N ASN A 249 -28.17 12.42 17.74
CA ASN A 249 -27.94 12.71 19.16
C ASN A 249 -27.49 11.42 19.87
N VAL A 250 -26.29 11.42 20.43
CA VAL A 250 -25.66 10.22 21.00
C VAL A 250 -26.36 9.78 22.28
N GLU A 251 -26.69 10.72 23.16
CA GLU A 251 -27.32 10.47 24.45
C GLU A 251 -28.75 9.93 24.28
N GLU A 252 -29.56 10.55 23.43
CA GLU A 252 -30.91 10.08 23.11
C GLU A 252 -30.87 8.69 22.47
N THR A 253 -29.91 8.45 21.57
CA THR A 253 -29.74 7.14 20.93
C THR A 253 -29.37 6.09 21.96
N LEU A 254 -28.46 6.39 22.88
CA LEU A 254 -28.08 5.48 23.97
C LEU A 254 -29.28 5.16 24.88
N GLU A 255 -30.07 6.15 25.27
CA GLU A 255 -31.30 5.93 26.05
C GLU A 255 -32.27 4.99 25.32
N ARG A 256 -32.44 5.17 24.00
CA ARG A 256 -33.28 4.30 23.18
C ARG A 256 -32.75 2.87 23.09
N ILE A 257 -31.44 2.68 22.94
CA ILE A 257 -30.79 1.35 22.96
C ILE A 257 -31.03 0.68 24.31
N VAL A 258 -30.82 1.39 25.42
CA VAL A 258 -31.03 0.89 26.79
C VAL A 258 -32.49 0.54 27.04
N SER A 259 -33.42 1.34 26.52
CA SER A 259 -34.86 1.05 26.63
C SER A 259 -35.35 -0.09 25.72
N ASN A 260 -34.46 -0.66 24.90
CA ASN A 260 -34.77 -1.66 23.88
C ASN A 260 -35.95 -1.22 22.99
N ASP A 261 -35.88 0.01 22.47
CA ASP A 261 -36.90 0.57 21.61
C ASP A 261 -37.05 -0.23 20.31
N SER A 262 -38.25 -0.76 20.06
CA SER A 262 -38.57 -1.55 18.87
C SER A 262 -38.55 -0.74 17.58
N GLY A 263 -38.64 0.59 17.67
CA GLY A 263 -38.51 1.49 16.52
C GLY A 263 -37.07 1.81 16.13
N LEU A 264 -36.07 1.38 16.91
CA LEU A 264 -34.65 1.64 16.64
C LEU A 264 -33.98 0.41 16.02
N THR A 265 -33.90 0.37 14.70
CA THR A 265 -33.27 -0.73 13.94
C THR A 265 -31.86 -0.41 13.46
N GLU A 266 -31.57 0.87 13.22
CA GLU A 266 -30.28 1.35 12.73
C GLU A 266 -29.71 2.43 13.64
N VAL A 267 -28.47 2.23 14.06
CA VAL A 267 -27.69 3.17 14.88
C VAL A 267 -26.47 3.61 14.08
N ASN A 268 -26.48 4.86 13.64
CA ASN A 268 -25.39 5.45 12.86
C ASN A 268 -24.74 6.62 13.61
N LEU A 269 -23.57 6.35 14.18
CA LEU A 269 -22.72 7.32 14.88
C LEU A 269 -21.49 7.72 14.04
N ASN A 270 -21.54 7.51 12.72
CA ASN A 270 -20.40 7.78 11.86
C ASN A 270 -20.03 9.26 11.85
N ASN A 271 -18.72 9.54 11.83
CA ASN A 271 -18.15 10.88 11.73
C ASN A 271 -18.55 11.86 12.85
N ILE A 272 -19.18 11.38 13.93
CA ILE A 272 -19.42 12.20 15.12
C ILE A 272 -18.12 12.29 15.88
N LYS A 273 -17.58 13.51 15.94
CA LYS A 273 -16.32 13.79 16.64
C LYS A 273 -16.60 13.91 18.14
N ASP A 274 -15.60 13.52 18.93
CA ASP A 274 -15.54 13.76 20.38
C ASP A 274 -16.61 13.03 21.21
N ILE A 275 -17.08 11.86 20.75
CA ILE A 275 -17.84 10.95 21.62
C ILE A 275 -16.89 10.42 22.72
N PRO A 276 -17.25 10.54 24.01
CA PRO A 276 -16.45 9.97 25.08
C PRO A 276 -16.34 8.45 24.96
N ILE A 277 -15.13 7.90 25.14
CA ILE A 277 -14.89 6.45 25.15
C ILE A 277 -15.82 5.70 26.13
N PRO A 278 -16.10 6.20 27.34
CA PRO A 278 -17.07 5.56 28.24
C PRO A 278 -18.46 5.43 27.62
N THR A 279 -18.94 6.46 26.92
CA THR A 279 -20.25 6.45 26.24
C THR A 279 -20.28 5.40 25.12
N LEU A 280 -19.22 5.27 24.32
CA LEU A 280 -19.13 4.21 23.31
C LEU A 280 -19.12 2.81 23.94
N LYS A 281 -18.44 2.64 25.08
CA LYS A 281 -18.50 1.37 25.83
C LYS A 281 -19.91 1.09 26.34
N GLU A 282 -20.61 2.09 26.87
CA GLU A 282 -22.00 1.96 27.32
C GLU A 282 -22.94 1.57 26.18
N VAL A 283 -22.73 2.09 24.96
CA VAL A 283 -23.46 1.65 23.77
C VAL A 283 -23.27 0.13 23.56
N PHE A 284 -22.04 -0.37 23.54
CA PHE A 284 -21.80 -1.82 23.38
C PHE A 284 -22.33 -2.66 24.54
N GLU A 285 -22.25 -2.15 25.77
CA GLU A 285 -22.80 -2.83 26.94
C GLU A 285 -24.33 -2.93 26.87
N ALA A 286 -25.01 -1.84 26.52
CA ALA A 286 -26.46 -1.82 26.33
C ALA A 286 -26.90 -2.73 25.17
N MET A 287 -26.07 -2.86 24.14
CA MET A 287 -26.32 -3.74 23.00
C MET A 287 -26.27 -5.23 23.35
N LYS A 288 -25.64 -5.67 24.45
CA LYS A 288 -25.63 -7.10 24.85
C LYS A 288 -27.04 -7.71 24.91
N GLY A 289 -27.99 -6.97 25.48
CA GLY A 289 -29.39 -7.39 25.64
C GLY A 289 -30.37 -6.81 24.61
N ASN A 290 -29.91 -6.01 23.65
CA ASN A 290 -30.79 -5.36 22.69
C ASN A 290 -31.25 -6.34 21.60
N SER A 291 -32.55 -6.37 21.33
CA SER A 291 -33.18 -7.32 20.41
C SER A 291 -33.65 -6.73 19.08
N HIS A 292 -33.46 -5.43 18.86
CA HIS A 292 -34.09 -4.68 17.77
C HIS A 292 -33.10 -3.99 16.83
N VAL A 293 -31.93 -3.57 17.34
CA VAL A 293 -30.90 -2.94 16.52
C VAL A 293 -30.22 -4.00 15.64
N GLU A 294 -30.38 -3.86 14.34
CA GLU A 294 -29.82 -4.76 13.32
C GLU A 294 -28.53 -4.19 12.71
N VAL A 295 -28.38 -2.85 12.68
CA VAL A 295 -27.24 -2.16 12.07
C VAL A 295 -26.62 -1.19 13.08
N LEU A 296 -25.34 -1.36 13.37
CA LEU A 296 -24.55 -0.47 14.23
C LEU A 296 -23.30 0.00 13.51
N SER A 297 -23.14 1.31 13.39
CA SER A 297 -22.00 1.92 12.70
C SER A 297 -21.39 3.02 13.57
N ILE A 298 -20.10 2.88 13.89
CA ILE A 298 -19.30 3.83 14.70
C ILE A 298 -18.01 4.23 13.96
N ALA A 299 -18.09 4.36 12.64
CA ALA A 299 -16.93 4.66 11.81
C ALA A 299 -16.39 6.08 12.07
N ALA A 300 -15.07 6.23 12.10
CA ALA A 300 -14.40 7.52 12.33
C ALA A 300 -14.81 8.24 13.63
N THR A 301 -15.00 7.49 14.72
CA THR A 301 -15.37 8.01 16.05
C THR A 301 -14.20 8.08 17.04
N ARG A 302 -12.98 7.77 16.58
CA ARG A 302 -11.77 7.64 17.42
C ARG A 302 -11.85 6.51 18.47
N SER A 303 -12.59 5.45 18.16
CA SER A 303 -12.67 4.25 19.01
C SER A 303 -11.30 3.56 19.15
N ASN A 304 -11.02 3.00 20.33
CA ASN A 304 -9.76 2.35 20.70
C ASN A 304 -9.99 0.94 21.29
N ASP A 305 -8.94 0.26 21.73
CA ASP A 305 -9.04 -1.12 22.24
C ASP A 305 -10.05 -1.33 23.39
N PRO A 306 -10.20 -0.43 24.38
CA PRO A 306 -11.29 -0.51 25.34
C PRO A 306 -12.70 -0.62 24.73
N VAL A 307 -12.95 0.07 23.61
CA VAL A 307 -14.20 -0.03 22.87
C VAL A 307 -14.27 -1.37 22.12
N ALA A 308 -13.15 -1.82 21.54
CA ALA A 308 -13.05 -3.11 20.88
C ALA A 308 -13.33 -4.29 21.82
N TYR A 309 -12.84 -4.24 23.07
CA TYR A 309 -13.13 -5.27 24.07
C TYR A 309 -14.61 -5.28 24.45
N ALA A 310 -15.23 -4.12 24.65
CA ALA A 310 -16.69 -4.04 24.90
C ALA A 310 -17.49 -4.58 23.70
N CYS A 311 -17.05 -4.28 22.49
CA CYS A 311 -17.62 -4.84 21.26
C CYS A 311 -17.47 -6.37 21.21
N ALA A 312 -16.31 -6.91 21.59
CA ALA A 312 -16.07 -8.35 21.61
C ALA A 312 -16.99 -9.07 22.61
N GLU A 313 -17.19 -8.49 23.80
CA GLU A 313 -18.15 -9.02 24.78
C GLU A 313 -19.59 -8.96 24.26
N MET A 314 -19.98 -7.83 23.65
CA MET A 314 -21.31 -7.67 23.03
C MET A 314 -21.58 -8.73 21.96
N LEU A 315 -20.61 -9.02 21.09
CA LEU A 315 -20.76 -10.01 20.02
C LEU A 315 -20.93 -11.45 20.53
N GLN A 316 -20.54 -11.76 21.78
CA GLN A 316 -20.75 -13.09 22.36
C GLN A 316 -22.19 -13.30 22.85
N GLU A 317 -22.88 -12.23 23.22
CA GLU A 317 -24.21 -12.28 23.83
C GLU A 317 -25.32 -11.82 22.89
N ASN A 318 -25.05 -10.80 22.07
CA ASN A 318 -26.05 -10.23 21.18
C ASN A 318 -26.42 -11.20 20.05
N THR A 319 -27.72 -11.33 19.80
CA THR A 319 -28.27 -12.24 18.78
C THR A 319 -29.13 -11.56 17.73
N SER A 320 -29.10 -10.22 17.66
CA SER A 320 -29.97 -9.43 16.78
C SER A 320 -29.21 -8.58 15.78
N LEU A 321 -27.98 -8.18 16.12
CA LEU A 321 -27.14 -7.37 15.25
C LEU A 321 -26.71 -8.17 14.01
N GLN A 322 -26.93 -7.58 12.84
CA GLN A 322 -26.64 -8.17 11.53
C GLN A 322 -25.48 -7.45 10.83
N SER A 323 -25.30 -6.14 11.05
CA SER A 323 -24.24 -5.36 10.43
C SER A 323 -23.51 -4.50 11.45
N LEU A 324 -22.19 -4.64 11.49
CA LEU A 324 -21.31 -3.89 12.38
C LEU A 324 -20.22 -3.19 11.56
N ASN A 325 -20.12 -1.87 11.72
CA ASN A 325 -19.04 -1.08 11.12
C ASN A 325 -18.24 -0.32 12.17
N ILE A 326 -16.95 -0.66 12.26
CA ILE A 326 -15.95 -0.05 13.14
C ILE A 326 -14.73 0.47 12.36
N GLU A 327 -14.89 0.76 11.07
CA GLU A 327 -13.85 1.29 10.18
C GLU A 327 -13.29 2.64 10.64
N SER A 328 -12.07 2.96 10.17
CA SER A 328 -11.47 4.28 10.34
C SER A 328 -11.29 4.70 11.81
N ASN A 329 -10.93 3.75 12.66
CA ASN A 329 -10.73 3.96 14.11
C ASN A 329 -9.26 3.71 14.52
N PHE A 330 -9.01 3.67 15.83
CA PHE A 330 -7.70 3.54 16.46
C PHE A 330 -7.59 2.19 17.19
N ILE A 331 -8.25 1.16 16.66
CA ILE A 331 -8.21 -0.19 17.20
C ILE A 331 -6.91 -0.86 16.76
N THR A 332 -6.17 -1.42 17.71
CA THR A 332 -4.90 -2.11 17.47
C THR A 332 -5.13 -3.59 17.15
N ALA A 333 -4.04 -4.30 16.87
CA ALA A 333 -4.06 -5.75 16.67
C ALA A 333 -4.69 -6.51 17.85
N ASP A 334 -4.45 -6.07 19.09
CA ASP A 334 -4.94 -6.74 20.30
C ASP A 334 -6.46 -6.58 20.47
N GLY A 335 -6.97 -5.37 20.27
CA GLY A 335 -8.40 -5.10 20.27
C GLY A 335 -9.12 -5.86 19.15
N MET A 336 -8.52 -5.89 17.95
CA MET A 336 -9.10 -6.61 16.82
C MET A 336 -9.10 -8.12 17.05
N MET A 337 -8.02 -8.69 17.59
CA MET A 337 -7.92 -10.10 17.93
C MET A 337 -9.04 -10.54 18.89
N ALA A 338 -9.42 -9.68 19.85
CA ALA A 338 -10.55 -9.95 20.74
C ALA A 338 -11.89 -10.02 19.99
N ILE A 339 -12.14 -9.09 19.06
CA ILE A 339 -13.34 -9.07 18.22
C ILE A 339 -13.40 -10.34 17.36
N ILE A 340 -12.31 -10.70 16.69
CA ILE A 340 -12.27 -11.88 15.81
C ILE A 340 -12.51 -13.18 16.60
N LYS A 341 -11.95 -13.31 17.81
CA LYS A 341 -12.22 -14.47 18.66
C LYS A 341 -13.68 -14.56 19.11
N ALA A 342 -14.30 -13.43 19.46
CA ALA A 342 -15.73 -13.38 19.78
C ALA A 342 -16.60 -13.79 18.58
N MET A 343 -16.23 -13.33 17.39
CA MET A 343 -16.92 -13.61 16.14
C MET A 343 -16.94 -15.09 15.74
N ALA A 344 -16.01 -15.91 16.22
CA ALA A 344 -15.99 -17.34 15.91
C ALA A 344 -17.28 -18.08 16.35
N ASN A 345 -17.93 -17.59 17.42
CA ASN A 345 -19.15 -18.21 17.97
C ASN A 345 -20.44 -17.44 17.65
N ASN A 346 -20.33 -16.22 17.09
CA ASN A 346 -21.51 -15.44 16.73
C ASN A 346 -22.10 -15.95 15.41
N ALA A 347 -23.39 -16.30 15.42
CA ALA A 347 -24.09 -16.84 14.24
C ALA A 347 -25.07 -15.84 13.59
N THR A 348 -25.16 -14.61 14.12
CA THR A 348 -26.19 -13.62 13.72
C THR A 348 -25.64 -12.51 12.85
N LEU A 349 -24.38 -12.12 13.07
CA LEU A 349 -23.75 -11.05 12.31
C LEU A 349 -23.43 -11.53 10.88
N VAL A 350 -23.88 -10.73 9.91
CA VAL A 350 -23.77 -11.00 8.47
C VAL A 350 -22.69 -10.15 7.81
N GLU A 351 -22.53 -8.92 8.29
CA GLU A 351 -21.58 -7.94 7.75
C GLU A 351 -20.70 -7.38 8.87
N LEU A 352 -19.39 -7.48 8.70
CA LEU A 352 -18.40 -6.90 9.62
C LEU A 352 -17.39 -6.08 8.81
N LYS A 353 -17.27 -4.80 9.16
CA LYS A 353 -16.39 -3.82 8.52
C LYS A 353 -15.38 -3.28 9.54
N ILE A 354 -14.09 -3.55 9.29
CA ILE A 354 -12.99 -3.25 10.22
C ILE A 354 -11.82 -2.53 9.55
N ASP A 355 -11.94 -2.16 8.28
CA ASP A 355 -10.86 -1.60 7.47
C ASP A 355 -10.40 -0.20 7.91
N ASN A 356 -9.27 0.25 7.36
CA ASN A 356 -8.71 1.58 7.53
C ASN A 356 -8.42 1.97 9.00
N GLN A 357 -7.99 1.01 9.83
CA GLN A 357 -7.51 1.35 11.18
C GLN A 357 -6.22 2.18 11.10
N ARG A 358 -5.95 2.97 12.15
CA ARG A 358 -4.74 3.81 12.22
C ARG A 358 -3.44 3.04 12.04
N GLN A 359 -3.40 1.79 12.50
CA GLN A 359 -2.24 0.91 12.38
C GLN A 359 -2.62 -0.35 11.62
N LYS A 360 -1.63 -0.93 10.95
CA LYS A 360 -1.77 -2.26 10.35
C LYS A 360 -2.00 -3.29 11.46
N LEU A 361 -2.91 -4.24 11.22
CA LEU A 361 -3.26 -5.26 12.20
C LEU A 361 -2.17 -6.34 12.34
N GLY A 362 -1.39 -6.57 11.28
CA GLY A 362 -0.30 -7.54 11.26
C GLY A 362 -0.73 -8.96 10.86
N ASP A 363 0.25 -9.76 10.44
CA ASP A 363 0.04 -11.08 9.82
C ASP A 363 -0.68 -12.09 10.73
N SER A 364 -0.44 -12.02 12.03
CA SER A 364 -1.08 -12.91 13.02
C SER A 364 -2.59 -12.70 13.08
N VAL A 365 -3.03 -11.44 13.04
CA VAL A 365 -4.46 -11.09 13.03
C VAL A 365 -5.08 -11.51 11.70
N GLU A 366 -4.41 -11.28 10.56
CA GLU A 366 -4.94 -11.69 9.24
C GLU A 366 -5.16 -13.20 9.14
N MET A 367 -4.21 -13.99 9.65
CA MET A 367 -4.33 -15.44 9.71
C MET A 367 -5.51 -15.89 10.58
N GLU A 368 -5.71 -15.24 11.73
CA GLU A 368 -6.84 -15.53 12.60
C GLU A 368 -8.18 -15.13 11.96
N ILE A 369 -8.24 -13.99 11.27
CA ILE A 369 -9.42 -13.57 10.51
C ILE A 369 -9.81 -14.66 9.50
N ALA A 370 -8.85 -15.17 8.74
CA ALA A 370 -9.11 -16.23 7.76
C ALA A 370 -9.62 -17.52 8.44
N SER A 371 -9.02 -17.91 9.56
CA SER A 371 -9.44 -19.07 10.35
C SER A 371 -10.87 -18.90 10.90
N MET A 372 -11.20 -17.73 11.41
CA MET A 372 -12.54 -17.41 11.92
C MET A 372 -13.58 -17.50 10.79
N LEU A 373 -13.31 -16.90 9.63
CA LEU A 373 -14.23 -16.92 8.49
C LEU A 373 -14.47 -18.34 7.93
N GLU A 374 -13.45 -19.21 7.98
CA GLU A 374 -13.61 -20.62 7.59
C GLU A 374 -14.56 -21.38 8.51
N ASN A 375 -14.51 -21.09 9.81
CA ASN A 375 -15.33 -21.76 10.82
C ASN A 375 -16.71 -21.10 11.01
N ASN A 376 -16.87 -19.84 10.62
CA ASN A 376 -18.14 -19.12 10.70
C ASN A 376 -18.90 -19.20 9.35
N SER A 377 -20.17 -19.60 9.38
CA SER A 377 -21.04 -19.68 8.19
C SER A 377 -22.01 -18.51 8.01
N SER A 378 -22.14 -17.64 9.02
CA SER A 378 -23.09 -16.51 9.05
C SER A 378 -22.59 -15.27 8.31
N ILE A 379 -21.27 -15.01 8.33
CA ILE A 379 -20.68 -13.83 7.69
C ILE A 379 -20.72 -13.96 6.16
N LEU A 380 -21.35 -12.99 5.51
CA LEU A 380 -21.49 -12.90 4.05
C LEU A 380 -20.68 -11.76 3.46
N LYS A 381 -20.31 -10.77 4.26
CA LYS A 381 -19.49 -9.62 3.85
C LYS A 381 -18.49 -9.30 4.94
N PHE A 382 -17.22 -9.26 4.55
CA PHE A 382 -16.12 -8.90 5.45
C PHE A 382 -15.34 -7.75 4.84
N GLY A 383 -15.41 -6.58 5.47
CA GLY A 383 -14.74 -5.35 5.05
C GLY A 383 -13.38 -5.22 5.70
N TYR A 384 -12.35 -5.74 5.03
CA TYR A 384 -10.95 -5.58 5.40
C TYR A 384 -10.05 -5.82 4.19
N HIS A 385 -9.05 -4.96 4.00
CA HIS A 385 -8.03 -5.17 2.99
C HIS A 385 -6.86 -6.01 3.54
N PHE A 386 -6.78 -7.27 3.11
CA PHE A 386 -5.68 -8.17 3.49
C PHE A 386 -4.38 -7.83 2.77
N GLU A 387 -3.31 -7.62 3.51
CA GLU A 387 -1.96 -7.45 2.95
C GLU A 387 -1.40 -8.77 2.43
N GLN A 388 -1.64 -9.87 3.14
CA GLN A 388 -1.13 -11.19 2.77
C GLN A 388 -2.07 -11.94 1.81
N GLN A 389 -1.51 -12.50 0.73
CA GLN A 389 -2.29 -13.23 -0.29
C GLN A 389 -2.93 -14.52 0.24
N GLY A 390 -2.27 -15.20 1.20
CA GLY A 390 -2.76 -16.45 1.80
C GLY A 390 -4.09 -16.27 2.54
N PRO A 391 -4.13 -15.48 3.63
CA PRO A 391 -5.36 -15.11 4.33
C PRO A 391 -6.44 -14.55 3.41
N ARG A 392 -6.08 -13.68 2.46
CA ARG A 392 -7.01 -13.08 1.50
C ARG A 392 -7.77 -14.13 0.69
N THR A 393 -7.05 -15.11 0.16
CA THR A 393 -7.64 -16.16 -0.68
C THR A 393 -8.57 -17.06 0.16
N ARG A 394 -8.13 -17.43 1.37
CA ARG A 394 -8.91 -18.23 2.32
C ARG A 394 -10.20 -17.52 2.75
N ALA A 395 -10.11 -16.25 3.12
CA ALA A 395 -11.25 -15.41 3.47
C ALA A 395 -12.25 -15.28 2.31
N ALA A 396 -11.75 -15.02 1.09
CA ALA A 396 -12.61 -14.92 -0.09
C ALA A 396 -13.34 -16.24 -0.39
N MET A 397 -12.66 -17.39 -0.26
CA MET A 397 -13.28 -18.71 -0.42
C MET A 397 -14.35 -18.96 0.64
N ALA A 398 -14.08 -18.62 1.90
CA ALA A 398 -15.02 -18.79 3.00
C ALA A 398 -16.29 -17.94 2.82
N VAL A 399 -16.14 -16.65 2.46
CA VAL A 399 -17.26 -15.76 2.19
C VAL A 399 -18.06 -16.22 0.95
N THR A 400 -17.39 -16.70 -0.10
CA THR A 400 -18.06 -17.25 -1.28
C THR A 400 -18.88 -18.50 -0.93
N ARG A 401 -18.32 -19.41 -0.12
CA ARG A 401 -19.02 -20.59 0.41
C ARG A 401 -20.28 -20.19 1.20
N ASN A 402 -20.18 -19.19 2.08
CA ASN A 402 -21.32 -18.73 2.88
C ASN A 402 -22.44 -18.13 2.02
N ASN A 403 -22.09 -17.31 1.03
CA ASN A 403 -23.03 -16.78 0.05
C ASN A 403 -23.68 -17.90 -0.79
N ASP A 404 -22.93 -18.93 -1.18
CA ASP A 404 -23.47 -20.08 -1.92
C ASP A 404 -24.45 -20.90 -1.07
N MET A 405 -24.16 -21.11 0.22
CA MET A 405 -25.09 -21.75 1.16
C MET A 405 -26.41 -21.00 1.26
N LEU A 406 -26.37 -19.67 1.37
CA LEU A 406 -27.58 -18.84 1.38
C LEU A 406 -28.34 -18.93 0.05
N ARG A 407 -27.64 -18.96 -1.09
CA ARG A 407 -28.27 -19.17 -2.40
C ARG A 407 -28.99 -20.52 -2.45
N GLN A 408 -28.36 -21.59 -1.98
CA GLN A 408 -28.95 -22.93 -1.96
C GLN A 408 -30.18 -23.00 -1.05
N GLN A 409 -30.16 -22.29 0.09
CA GLN A 409 -31.33 -22.20 0.98
C GLN A 409 -32.51 -21.49 0.31
N ARG A 410 -32.27 -20.47 -0.52
CA ARG A 410 -33.34 -19.76 -1.27
C ARG A 410 -33.97 -20.59 -2.39
N LEU A 411 -33.29 -21.64 -2.85
CA LEU A 411 -33.75 -22.54 -3.91
C LEU A 411 -34.55 -23.74 -3.39
N ARG A 412 -34.48 -24.01 -2.08
CA ARG A 412 -35.29 -25.02 -1.40
C ARG A 412 -36.59 -24.38 -0.95
#